data_AF-A0A1E8FVQ7-F1
#
_entry.id   AF-A0A1E8FVQ7-F1
#
_cell.length_a   1.000
_cell.length_b   1.000
_cell.length_c   1.000
_cell.angle_alpha   90.00
_cell.angle_beta   90.00
_cell.angle_gamma   90.00
#
_symmetry.space_group_name_H-M   'P 1'
#
loop_
_entity.id
_entity.type
_entity.pdbx_description
1 polymer ?
#
loop_
_entity_poly.entity_id
_entity_poly.type
_entity_poly.pdbx_seq_one_letter_code
_entity_poly.pdbx_strand_id
1 'polypeptide(L)'
;MVPAKQERSGAARSARLPRDERRAQLLNAALEVFVANGFHGAAMDEIAETARVSKPVLYQHFPSKRELYMALLDSHLATLTELMLGALNSTTDNKQRVQAVMRAYYQFIAADDQAHRLVFESDLINDPDVSSRLETFNRTFADAVAKVIAEDTKLPPMEAQLLGRGLAGMAQVSARYWLETDGGLDLDVASDLIYRLAWRGISRFPKES
;
A
#
# COMPACT_ATOMS: atom_id res chain seq x y z
N MET A 1 -28.48 -52.75 37.49
CA MET A 1 -28.17 -51.38 37.97
C MET A 1 -26.67 -51.18 37.82
N VAL A 2 -26.24 -50.52 36.74
CA VAL A 2 -24.84 -50.20 36.39
C VAL A 2 -24.83 -48.71 36.05
N PRO A 3 -24.05 -47.84 36.70
CA PRO A 3 -24.01 -46.43 36.32
C PRO A 3 -22.99 -46.16 35.21
N ALA A 4 -23.32 -45.12 34.45
CA ALA A 4 -22.79 -44.75 33.15
C ALA A 4 -21.37 -44.17 33.15
N LYS A 5 -20.66 -44.41 32.03
CA LYS A 5 -19.40 -43.77 31.65
C LYS A 5 -19.59 -42.26 31.49
N GLN A 6 -18.68 -41.49 32.09
CA GLN A 6 -18.46 -40.08 31.78
C GLN A 6 -18.01 -39.91 30.32
N GLU A 7 -18.83 -39.22 29.54
CA GLU A 7 -18.46 -38.73 28.21
C GLU A 7 -17.48 -37.56 28.37
N ARG A 8 -16.29 -37.74 27.81
CA ARG A 8 -15.28 -36.68 27.69
C ARG A 8 -15.80 -35.63 26.72
N SER A 9 -15.92 -34.39 27.22
CA SER A 9 -16.14 -33.18 26.43
C SER A 9 -15.10 -33.10 25.29
N GLY A 10 -15.56 -33.27 24.06
CA GLY A 10 -14.76 -33.05 22.86
C GLY A 10 -14.43 -31.57 22.73
N ALA A 11 -13.16 -31.23 22.91
CA ALA A 11 -12.62 -29.93 22.56
C ALA A 11 -13.04 -29.59 21.13
N ALA A 12 -13.75 -28.48 20.96
CA ALA A 12 -14.13 -27.95 19.67
C ALA A 12 -12.86 -27.79 18.82
N ARG A 13 -12.70 -28.66 17.82
CA ARG A 13 -11.66 -28.50 16.79
C ARG A 13 -11.91 -27.15 16.16
N SER A 14 -10.98 -26.22 16.37
CA SER A 14 -10.89 -24.94 15.66
C SER A 14 -11.40 -25.12 14.23
N ALA A 15 -12.54 -24.51 13.91
CA ALA A 15 -13.08 -24.53 12.56
C ALA A 15 -11.97 -24.11 11.59
N ARG A 16 -11.77 -24.89 10.54
CA ARG A 16 -10.70 -24.67 9.57
C ARG A 16 -11.04 -23.40 8.80
N LEU A 17 -10.38 -22.29 9.16
CA LEU A 17 -10.50 -21.02 8.44
C LEU A 17 -10.38 -21.27 6.91
N PRO A 18 -11.24 -20.63 6.09
CA PRO A 18 -11.08 -20.60 4.64
C PRO A 18 -9.65 -20.21 4.25
N ARG A 19 -9.19 -20.75 3.12
CA ARG A 19 -7.79 -20.59 2.68
C ARG A 19 -7.37 -19.12 2.53
N ASP A 20 -8.28 -18.28 2.08
CA ASP A 20 -8.02 -16.84 1.85
C ASP A 20 -7.98 -16.06 3.17
N GLU A 21 -8.88 -16.35 4.10
CA GLU A 21 -8.84 -15.78 5.46
C GLU A 21 -7.56 -16.17 6.19
N ARG A 22 -7.11 -17.43 6.02
CA ARG A 22 -5.82 -17.88 6.55
C ARG A 22 -4.66 -17.10 5.94
N ARG A 23 -4.68 -16.88 4.63
CA ARG A 23 -3.64 -16.12 3.94
C ARG A 23 -3.59 -14.68 4.44
N ALA A 24 -4.72 -14.01 4.58
CA ALA A 24 -4.80 -12.65 5.14
C ALA A 24 -4.28 -12.60 6.58
N GLN A 25 -4.66 -13.56 7.43
CA GLN A 25 -4.14 -13.67 8.80
C GLN A 25 -2.61 -13.76 8.84
N LEU A 26 -2.01 -14.59 7.98
CA LEU A 26 -0.56 -14.76 7.88
C LEU A 26 0.13 -13.48 7.41
N LEU A 27 -0.46 -12.76 6.44
CA LEU A 27 0.06 -11.49 5.96
C LEU A 27 0.03 -10.41 7.04
N ASN A 28 -1.06 -10.31 7.81
CA ASN A 28 -1.16 -9.35 8.91
C ASN A 28 -0.12 -9.62 10.01
N ALA A 29 0.07 -10.88 10.40
CA ALA A 29 1.10 -11.24 11.36
C ALA A 29 2.52 -10.98 10.81
N ALA A 30 2.73 -11.21 9.52
CA ALA A 30 4.01 -10.91 8.88
C ALA A 30 4.30 -9.40 8.87
N LEU A 31 3.29 -8.57 8.61
CA LEU A 31 3.38 -7.11 8.66
C LEU A 31 3.89 -6.64 10.03
N GLU A 32 3.25 -7.11 11.10
CA GLU A 32 3.63 -6.78 12.49
C GLU A 32 5.11 -7.10 12.77
N VAL A 33 5.55 -8.30 12.41
CA VAL A 33 6.92 -8.76 12.66
C VAL A 33 7.94 -8.03 11.76
N PHE A 34 7.63 -7.84 10.48
CA PHE A 34 8.56 -7.16 9.57
C PHE A 34 8.75 -5.69 9.92
N VAL A 35 7.73 -5.03 10.44
CA VAL A 35 7.84 -3.61 10.83
C VAL A 35 8.57 -3.45 12.15
N ALA A 36 8.36 -4.38 13.09
CA ALA A 36 9.09 -4.36 14.36
C ALA A 36 10.60 -4.66 14.17
N ASN A 37 10.92 -5.65 13.33
CA ASN A 37 12.27 -6.23 13.29
C ASN A 37 13.02 -6.01 11.97
N GLY A 38 12.39 -5.37 10.98
CA GLY A 38 12.90 -5.29 9.61
C GLY A 38 12.88 -6.65 8.91
N PHE A 39 13.16 -6.66 7.60
CA PHE A 39 13.19 -7.91 6.82
C PHE A 39 14.26 -8.88 7.35
N HIS A 40 15.46 -8.37 7.67
CA HIS A 40 16.57 -9.22 8.10
C HIS A 40 16.38 -9.78 9.51
N GLY A 41 15.87 -8.98 10.46
CA GLY A 41 15.62 -9.39 11.84
C GLY A 41 14.40 -10.29 12.02
N ALA A 42 13.39 -10.18 11.15
CA ALA A 42 12.19 -11.01 11.21
C ALA A 42 12.49 -12.51 11.02
N ALA A 43 11.85 -13.36 11.83
CA ALA A 43 11.93 -14.81 11.74
C ALA A 43 10.57 -15.44 11.36
N MET A 44 10.61 -16.50 10.54
CA MET A 44 9.39 -17.26 10.20
C MET A 44 8.72 -17.88 11.43
N ASP A 45 9.50 -18.21 12.44
CA ASP A 45 9.03 -18.77 13.71
C ASP A 45 8.17 -17.76 14.48
N GLU A 46 8.67 -16.54 14.61
CA GLU A 46 7.98 -15.42 15.26
C GLU A 46 6.69 -15.04 14.52
N ILE A 47 6.70 -15.10 13.19
CA ILE A 47 5.50 -14.86 12.37
C ILE A 47 4.45 -15.96 12.61
N ALA A 48 4.85 -17.22 12.69
CA ALA A 48 3.93 -18.32 12.98
C ALA A 48 3.30 -18.18 14.38
N GLU A 49 4.11 -17.79 15.36
CA GLU A 49 3.65 -17.50 16.73
C GLU A 49 2.67 -16.33 16.78
N THR A 50 3.01 -15.22 16.12
CA THR A 50 2.16 -14.02 16.00
C THR A 50 0.83 -14.36 15.32
N ALA A 51 0.86 -15.14 14.24
CA ALA A 51 -0.33 -15.64 13.56
C ALA A 51 -1.08 -16.73 14.34
N ARG A 52 -0.54 -17.24 15.45
CA ARG A 52 -1.10 -18.36 16.23
C ARG A 52 -1.35 -19.60 15.36
N VAL A 53 -0.41 -19.92 14.48
CA VAL A 53 -0.42 -21.13 13.64
C VAL A 53 0.86 -21.94 13.86
N SER A 54 0.84 -23.21 13.46
CA SER A 54 2.07 -24.01 13.47
C SER A 54 2.97 -23.63 12.29
N LYS A 55 4.30 -23.76 12.46
CA LYS A 55 5.26 -23.51 11.38
C LYS A 55 4.92 -24.25 10.07
N PRO A 56 4.55 -25.56 10.09
CA PRO A 56 4.17 -26.24 8.86
C PRO A 56 2.98 -25.59 8.12
N VAL A 57 2.03 -24.97 8.83
CA VAL A 57 0.92 -24.25 8.21
C VAL A 57 1.41 -22.97 7.53
N LEU A 58 2.31 -22.21 8.17
CA LEU A 58 2.92 -21.04 7.53
C LEU A 58 3.67 -21.44 6.25
N TYR A 59 4.53 -22.45 6.30
CA TYR A 59 5.31 -22.92 5.15
C TYR A 59 4.46 -23.52 4.02
N GLN A 60 3.26 -24.05 4.31
CA GLN A 60 2.30 -24.48 3.27
C GLN A 60 1.77 -23.31 2.44
N HIS A 61 1.68 -22.12 3.03
CA HIS A 61 1.22 -20.92 2.33
C HIS A 61 2.36 -20.10 1.74
N PHE A 62 3.48 -20.02 2.46
CA PHE A 62 4.65 -19.22 2.11
C PHE A 62 5.93 -20.03 2.33
N PRO A 63 6.44 -20.69 1.29
CA PRO A 63 7.68 -21.48 1.33
C PRO A 63 8.90 -20.75 1.89
N SER A 64 8.96 -19.42 1.80
CA SER A 64 10.08 -18.62 2.29
C SER A 64 9.67 -17.26 2.86
N LYS A 65 10.54 -16.68 3.71
CA LYS A 65 10.41 -15.31 4.23
C LYS A 65 10.34 -14.28 3.10
N ARG A 66 11.11 -14.49 2.02
CA ARG A 66 11.10 -13.62 0.84
C ARG A 66 9.75 -13.69 0.11
N GLU A 67 9.20 -14.87 -0.13
CA GLU A 67 7.89 -15.01 -0.77
C GLU A 67 6.77 -14.42 0.07
N LEU A 68 6.82 -14.59 1.38
CA LEU A 68 5.89 -13.94 2.31
C LEU A 68 5.98 -12.42 2.23
N TYR A 69 7.19 -11.86 2.24
CA TYR A 69 7.41 -10.43 2.10
C TYR A 69 6.88 -9.89 0.76
N MET A 70 7.18 -10.57 -0.35
CA MET A 70 6.68 -10.15 -1.67
C MET A 70 5.17 -10.21 -1.75
N ALA A 71 4.56 -11.27 -1.21
CA ALA A 71 3.11 -11.39 -1.15
C ALA A 71 2.43 -10.30 -0.31
N LEU A 72 3.10 -9.87 0.77
CA LEU A 72 2.65 -8.76 1.59
C LEU A 72 2.75 -7.44 0.82
N LEU A 73 3.89 -7.17 0.20
CA LEU A 73 4.10 -6.00 -0.65
C LEU A 73 3.04 -5.91 -1.77
N ASP A 74 2.81 -7.02 -2.48
CA ASP A 74 1.80 -7.10 -3.54
C ASP A 74 0.39 -6.79 -3.02
N SER A 75 0.05 -7.25 -1.81
CA SER A 75 -1.24 -6.96 -1.17
C SER A 75 -1.41 -5.47 -0.87
N HIS A 76 -0.39 -4.81 -0.34
CA HIS A 76 -0.48 -3.37 -0.01
C HIS A 76 -0.48 -2.49 -1.26
N LEU A 77 0.31 -2.84 -2.29
CA LEU A 77 0.26 -2.14 -3.57
C LEU A 77 -1.09 -2.29 -4.26
N ALA A 78 -1.77 -3.44 -4.11
CA ALA A 78 -3.13 -3.62 -4.60
C ALA A 78 -4.12 -2.68 -3.88
N THR A 79 -4.08 -2.64 -2.54
CA THR A 79 -4.93 -1.72 -1.75
C THR A 79 -4.69 -0.26 -2.12
N LEU A 80 -3.42 0.16 -2.25
CA LEU A 80 -3.10 1.53 -2.68
C LEU A 80 -3.60 1.81 -4.10
N THR A 81 -3.48 0.85 -5.01
CA THR A 81 -4.02 0.98 -6.38
C THR A 81 -5.53 1.20 -6.36
N GLU A 82 -6.27 0.42 -5.58
CA GLU A 82 -7.72 0.54 -5.44
C GLU A 82 -8.12 1.91 -4.86
N LEU A 83 -7.45 2.37 -3.81
CA LEU A 83 -7.70 3.68 -3.21
C LEU A 83 -7.49 4.82 -4.22
N MET A 84 -6.37 4.77 -4.95
CA MET A 84 -6.00 5.82 -5.90
C MET A 84 -6.90 5.83 -7.14
N LEU A 85 -7.27 4.67 -7.66
CA LEU A 85 -8.24 4.55 -8.75
C LEU A 85 -9.65 4.95 -8.30
N GLY A 86 -10.04 4.62 -7.07
CA GLY A 86 -11.30 5.06 -6.47
C GLY A 86 -11.36 6.58 -6.36
N ALA A 87 -10.30 7.22 -5.86
CA ALA A 87 -10.17 8.67 -5.80
C ALA A 87 -10.21 9.33 -7.19
N LEU A 88 -9.47 8.76 -8.15
CA LEU A 88 -9.47 9.24 -9.54
C LEU A 88 -10.87 9.18 -10.17
N ASN A 89 -11.65 8.15 -9.87
CA ASN A 89 -12.99 7.95 -10.44
C ASN A 89 -14.14 8.53 -9.60
N SER A 90 -13.84 9.19 -8.48
CA SER A 90 -14.85 9.77 -7.56
C SER A 90 -15.62 10.95 -8.16
N THR A 91 -15.12 11.53 -9.23
CA THR A 91 -15.65 12.74 -9.88
C THR A 91 -15.19 12.82 -11.32
N THR A 92 -15.90 13.59 -12.15
CA THR A 92 -15.48 13.90 -13.53
C THR A 92 -14.76 15.25 -13.65
N ASP A 93 -14.75 16.07 -12.59
CA ASP A 93 -14.02 17.33 -12.56
C ASP A 93 -12.52 17.06 -12.34
N ASN A 94 -11.69 17.35 -13.36
CA ASN A 94 -10.24 17.12 -13.30
C ASN A 94 -9.54 17.81 -12.15
N LYS A 95 -9.97 19.01 -11.75
CA LYS A 95 -9.39 19.71 -10.60
C LYS A 95 -9.64 18.90 -9.32
N GLN A 96 -10.86 18.39 -9.17
CA GLN A 96 -11.25 17.58 -8.03
C GLN A 96 -10.61 16.19 -8.07
N ARG A 97 -10.42 15.58 -9.25
CA ARG A 97 -9.68 14.32 -9.41
C ARG A 97 -8.26 14.45 -8.87
N VAL A 98 -7.51 15.47 -9.29
CA VAL A 98 -6.13 15.70 -8.82
C VAL A 98 -6.11 15.91 -7.30
N GLN A 99 -7.03 16.71 -6.76
CA GLN A 99 -7.12 16.93 -5.32
C GLN A 99 -7.41 15.63 -4.55
N ALA A 100 -8.40 14.84 -5.00
CA ALA A 100 -8.80 13.59 -4.37
C ALA A 100 -7.66 12.56 -4.38
N VAL A 101 -6.99 12.41 -5.52
CA VAL A 101 -5.85 11.51 -5.70
C VAL A 101 -4.68 11.90 -4.78
N MET A 102 -4.31 13.18 -4.74
CA MET A 102 -3.21 13.65 -3.88
C MET A 102 -3.55 13.41 -2.40
N ARG A 103 -4.78 13.73 -1.99
CA ARG A 103 -5.23 13.48 -0.61
C ARG A 103 -5.21 11.99 -0.27
N ALA A 104 -5.73 11.13 -1.16
CA ALA A 104 -5.76 9.68 -0.95
C ALA A 104 -4.35 9.08 -0.80
N TYR A 105 -3.39 9.56 -1.60
CA TYR A 105 -2.00 9.12 -1.51
C TYR A 105 -1.37 9.47 -0.15
N TYR A 106 -1.55 10.73 0.29
CA TYR A 106 -1.07 11.19 1.58
C TYR A 106 -1.77 10.49 2.75
N GLN A 107 -3.08 10.24 2.66
CA GLN A 107 -3.83 9.46 3.66
C GLN A 107 -3.35 8.03 3.78
N PHE A 108 -3.03 7.37 2.66
CA PHE A 108 -2.45 6.03 2.69
C PHE A 108 -1.09 6.02 3.37
N ILE A 109 -0.25 7.02 3.07
CA ILE A 109 1.08 7.17 3.64
C ILE A 109 1.03 7.53 5.13
N ALA A 110 0.09 8.37 5.53
CA ALA A 110 -0.10 8.83 6.91
C ALA A 110 -0.86 7.84 7.79
N ALA A 111 -1.56 6.88 7.18
CA ALA A 111 -2.23 5.86 7.95
C ALA A 111 -1.18 5.19 8.83
N ASP A 112 -1.47 5.07 10.13
CA ASP A 112 -0.68 4.30 11.12
C ASP A 112 -0.67 2.78 10.82
N ASP A 113 -0.97 2.45 9.57
CA ASP A 113 -0.70 1.21 8.89
C ASP A 113 0.82 1.11 8.71
N GLN A 114 1.41 0.21 9.48
CA GLN A 114 2.80 -0.20 9.42
C GLN A 114 3.30 -0.53 7.99
N ALA A 115 2.41 -0.75 7.03
CA ALA A 115 2.76 -1.17 5.67
C ALA A 115 3.38 -0.09 4.80
N HIS A 116 3.14 1.20 5.07
CA HIS A 116 3.88 2.23 4.33
C HIS A 116 5.38 2.10 4.58
N ARG A 117 5.80 1.73 5.81
CA ARG A 117 7.21 1.48 6.15
C ARG A 117 7.78 0.32 5.34
N LEU A 118 7.00 -0.73 5.10
CA LEU A 118 7.44 -1.83 4.23
C LEU A 118 7.61 -1.43 2.77
N VAL A 119 6.78 -0.52 2.27
CA VAL A 119 6.79 -0.10 0.86
C VAL A 119 7.86 0.97 0.60
N PHE A 120 8.05 1.92 1.52
CA PHE A 120 8.80 3.14 1.27
C PHE A 120 10.03 3.35 2.17
N GLU A 121 10.11 2.69 3.33
CA GLU A 121 11.23 2.84 4.28
C GLU A 121 12.04 1.55 4.47
N SER A 122 11.64 0.46 3.81
CA SER A 122 12.29 -0.84 3.95
C SER A 122 13.72 -0.82 3.41
N ASP A 123 14.62 -1.50 4.13
CA ASP A 123 16.00 -1.79 3.70
C ASP A 123 16.08 -2.48 2.32
N LEU A 124 14.96 -3.03 1.84
CA LEU A 124 14.84 -3.70 0.54
C LEU A 124 14.45 -2.77 -0.61
N ILE A 125 14.41 -1.44 -0.44
CA ILE A 125 14.02 -0.54 -1.54
C ILE A 125 14.94 -0.67 -2.79
N ASN A 126 16.20 -1.06 -2.57
CA ASN A 126 17.17 -1.32 -3.64
C ASN A 126 17.15 -2.79 -4.15
N ASP A 127 16.29 -3.65 -3.60
CA ASP A 127 16.10 -5.01 -4.11
C ASP A 127 15.42 -4.93 -5.49
N PRO A 128 15.94 -5.60 -6.53
CA PRO A 128 15.39 -5.55 -7.89
C PRO A 128 13.92 -5.98 -7.97
N ASP A 129 13.50 -6.97 -7.16
CA ASP A 129 12.13 -7.49 -7.19
C ASP A 129 11.14 -6.52 -6.53
N VAL A 130 11.59 -5.79 -5.50
CA VAL A 130 10.81 -4.71 -4.87
C VAL A 130 10.70 -3.54 -5.83
N SER A 131 11.83 -3.11 -6.39
CA SER A 131 11.87 -2.02 -7.38
C SER A 131 10.94 -2.29 -8.57
N SER A 132 10.94 -3.52 -9.10
CA SER A 132 10.07 -3.91 -10.22
C SER A 132 8.56 -3.86 -9.89
N ARG A 133 8.19 -4.21 -8.65
CA ARG A 133 6.80 -4.12 -8.17
C ARG A 133 6.35 -2.67 -8.02
N LEU A 134 7.20 -1.83 -7.41
CA LEU A 134 6.94 -0.39 -7.29
C LEU A 134 6.82 0.28 -8.67
N GLU A 135 7.70 -0.09 -9.61
CA GLU A 135 7.62 0.40 -10.99
C GLU A 135 6.31 -0.03 -11.67
N THR A 136 5.88 -1.27 -11.46
CA THR A 136 4.61 -1.78 -12.01
C THR A 136 3.41 -1.05 -11.43
N PHE A 137 3.38 -0.84 -10.12
CA PHE A 137 2.37 -0.02 -9.45
C PHE A 137 2.32 1.40 -10.05
N ASN A 138 3.46 2.07 -10.11
CA ASN A 138 3.57 3.43 -10.62
C ASN A 138 3.13 3.53 -12.09
N ARG A 139 3.48 2.53 -12.92
CA ARG A 139 3.05 2.46 -14.32
C ARG A 139 1.54 2.32 -14.43
N THR A 140 0.92 1.40 -13.69
CA THR A 140 -0.53 1.20 -13.70
C THR A 140 -1.28 2.48 -13.33
N PHE A 141 -0.84 3.17 -12.27
CA PHE A 141 -1.48 4.41 -11.86
C PHE A 141 -1.26 5.55 -12.87
N ALA A 142 -0.03 5.72 -13.37
CA ALA A 142 0.28 6.72 -14.39
C ALA A 142 -0.52 6.51 -15.69
N ASP A 143 -0.71 5.27 -16.12
CA ASP A 143 -1.49 4.94 -17.31
C ASP A 143 -2.99 5.29 -17.12
N ALA A 144 -3.53 5.11 -15.91
CA ALA A 144 -4.90 5.52 -15.58
C ALA A 144 -5.07 7.05 -15.63
N VAL A 145 -4.11 7.80 -15.06
CA VAL A 145 -4.11 9.28 -15.14
C VAL A 145 -3.95 9.74 -16.58
N ALA A 146 -3.03 9.13 -17.34
CA ALA A 146 -2.78 9.45 -18.74
C ALA A 146 -4.02 9.23 -19.60
N LYS A 147 -4.79 8.18 -19.34
CA LYS A 147 -6.06 7.93 -20.03
C LYS A 147 -7.05 9.08 -19.82
N VAL A 148 -7.23 9.54 -18.58
CA VAL A 148 -8.11 10.68 -18.27
C VAL A 148 -7.61 11.95 -18.99
N ILE A 149 -6.31 12.22 -18.95
CA ILE A 149 -5.72 13.37 -19.65
C ILE A 149 -5.97 13.28 -21.16
N ALA A 150 -5.77 12.11 -21.78
CA ALA A 150 -5.98 11.93 -23.21
C ALA A 150 -7.47 12.07 -23.60
N GLU A 151 -8.40 11.63 -22.75
CA GLU A 151 -9.85 11.74 -22.97
C GLU A 151 -10.34 13.19 -22.85
N ASP A 152 -9.84 13.93 -21.87
CA ASP A 152 -10.30 15.29 -21.56
C ASP A 152 -9.49 16.39 -22.28
N THR A 153 -8.47 16.01 -23.03
CA THR A 153 -7.64 16.93 -23.81
C THR A 153 -7.50 16.46 -25.26
N LYS A 154 -6.69 17.17 -26.05
CA LYS A 154 -6.32 16.75 -27.42
C LYS A 154 -4.86 16.29 -27.50
N LEU A 155 -4.25 15.99 -26.35
CA LEU A 155 -2.86 15.62 -26.31
C LEU A 155 -2.65 14.22 -26.92
N PRO A 156 -1.57 14.02 -27.70
CA PRO A 156 -1.14 12.70 -28.13
C PRO A 156 -0.92 11.75 -26.94
N PRO A 157 -1.11 10.43 -27.11
CA PRO A 157 -0.97 9.46 -26.02
C PRO A 157 0.37 9.53 -25.27
N MET A 158 1.47 9.76 -25.99
CA MET A 158 2.80 9.84 -25.39
C MET A 158 2.97 11.10 -24.52
N GLU A 159 2.35 12.21 -24.89
CA GLU A 159 2.35 13.45 -24.10
C GLU A 159 1.49 13.29 -22.84
N ALA A 160 0.29 12.70 -22.98
CA ALA A 160 -0.57 12.38 -21.85
C ALA A 160 0.11 11.41 -20.87
N GLN A 161 0.86 10.43 -21.38
CA GLN A 161 1.61 9.48 -20.56
C GLN A 161 2.76 10.15 -19.80
N LEU A 162 3.47 11.08 -20.45
CA LEU A 162 4.50 11.89 -19.78
C LEU A 162 3.89 12.71 -18.63
N LEU A 163 2.74 13.36 -18.84
CA LEU A 163 2.04 14.11 -17.80
C LEU A 163 1.55 13.21 -16.67
N GLY A 164 0.95 12.06 -16.98
CA GLY A 164 0.50 11.09 -15.99
C GLY A 164 1.63 10.59 -15.10
N ARG A 165 2.79 10.26 -15.69
CA ARG A 165 4.00 9.89 -14.93
C ARG A 165 4.55 11.04 -14.10
N GLY A 166 4.55 12.26 -14.63
CA GLY A 166 4.98 13.45 -13.89
C GLY A 166 4.13 13.72 -12.65
N LEU A 167 2.80 13.62 -12.77
CA LEU A 167 1.88 13.78 -11.66
C LEU A 167 2.05 12.69 -10.60
N ALA A 168 2.17 11.43 -11.02
CA ALA A 168 2.41 10.31 -10.11
C ALA A 168 3.75 10.47 -9.37
N GLY A 169 4.82 10.84 -10.07
CA GLY A 169 6.13 11.09 -9.48
C GLY A 169 6.12 12.25 -8.48
N MET A 170 5.37 13.32 -8.76
CA MET A 170 5.20 14.44 -7.83
C MET A 170 4.57 14.00 -6.51
N ALA A 171 3.51 13.20 -6.56
CA ALA A 171 2.87 12.64 -5.37
C ALA A 171 3.87 11.78 -4.57
N GLN A 172 4.55 10.86 -5.25
CA GLN A 172 5.50 9.92 -4.62
C GLN A 172 6.66 10.64 -3.92
N VAL A 173 7.36 11.52 -4.63
CA VAL A 173 8.55 12.19 -4.10
C VAL A 173 8.20 13.14 -2.95
N SER A 174 7.12 13.90 -3.10
CA SER A 174 6.70 14.86 -2.07
C SER A 174 6.21 14.19 -0.79
N ALA A 175 5.45 13.10 -0.90
CA ALA A 175 4.93 12.42 0.27
C ALA A 175 6.04 11.68 1.05
N ARG A 176 7.06 11.15 0.35
CA ARG A 176 8.26 10.61 1.02
C ARG A 176 9.00 11.70 1.80
N TYR A 177 9.21 12.87 1.20
CA TYR A 177 9.82 14.00 1.91
C TYR A 177 8.98 14.41 3.13
N TRP A 178 7.66 14.45 2.99
CA TRP A 178 6.74 14.75 4.09
C TRP A 178 6.87 13.75 5.26
N LEU A 179 6.97 12.44 4.98
CA LEU A 179 7.24 11.42 5.98
C LEU A 179 8.59 11.60 6.69
N GLU A 180 9.66 11.83 5.93
CA GLU A 180 11.01 12.03 6.49
C GLU A 180 11.07 13.22 7.47
N THR A 181 10.16 14.18 7.34
CA THR A 181 10.03 15.32 8.24
C THR A 181 9.14 15.07 9.47
N ASP A 182 8.76 13.82 9.75
CA ASP A 182 7.93 13.39 10.89
C ASP A 182 6.62 14.19 11.02
N GLY A 183 5.96 14.46 9.89
CA GLY A 183 4.71 15.21 9.90
C GLY A 183 4.87 16.68 10.32
N GLY A 184 6.05 17.28 10.11
CA GLY A 184 6.29 18.71 10.35
C GLY A 184 5.32 19.65 9.61
N LEU A 185 4.52 19.11 8.67
CA LEU A 185 3.35 19.74 8.09
C LEU A 185 2.13 18.84 8.31
N ASP A 186 0.98 19.46 8.59
CA ASP A 186 -0.30 18.76 8.60
C ASP A 186 -0.60 18.11 7.22
N LEU A 187 -1.24 16.94 7.22
CA LEU A 187 -1.55 16.18 6.01
C LEU A 187 -2.35 17.00 4.99
N ASP A 188 -3.37 17.72 5.46
CA ASP A 188 -4.23 18.51 4.58
C ASP A 188 -3.46 19.69 3.99
N VAL A 189 -2.53 20.26 4.75
CA VAL A 189 -1.61 21.30 4.26
C VAL A 189 -0.65 20.72 3.21
N ALA A 190 0.01 19.61 3.50
CA ALA A 190 1.00 19.01 2.60
C ALA A 190 0.37 18.55 1.27
N SER A 191 -0.76 17.84 1.35
CA SER A 191 -1.49 17.39 0.17
C SER A 191 -2.06 18.54 -0.66
N ASP A 192 -2.55 19.61 -0.02
CA ASP A 192 -3.04 20.81 -0.72
C ASP A 192 -1.93 21.59 -1.43
N LEU A 193 -0.74 21.72 -0.82
CA LEU A 193 0.42 22.36 -1.45
C LEU A 193 0.80 21.65 -2.75
N ILE A 194 0.88 20.31 -2.72
CA ILE A 194 1.26 19.52 -3.90
C ILE A 194 0.13 19.49 -4.93
N TYR A 195 -1.12 19.38 -4.50
CA TYR A 195 -2.27 19.55 -5.39
C TYR A 195 -2.22 20.89 -6.14
N ARG A 196 -1.99 22.01 -5.43
CA ARG A 196 -1.93 23.34 -6.04
C ARG A 196 -0.77 23.45 -7.03
N LEU A 197 0.39 22.88 -6.70
CA LEU A 197 1.54 22.84 -7.59
C LEU A 197 1.22 22.03 -8.86
N ALA A 198 0.61 20.85 -8.71
CA ALA A 198 0.21 19.99 -9.82
C ALA A 198 -0.83 20.66 -10.73
N TRP A 199 -1.83 21.33 -10.15
CA TRP A 199 -2.94 21.92 -10.91
C TRP A 199 -2.60 23.27 -11.54
N ARG A 200 -1.85 24.13 -10.82
CA ARG A 200 -1.61 25.51 -11.25
C ARG A 200 -0.19 25.76 -11.75
N GLY A 201 0.75 24.84 -11.48
CA GLY A 201 2.17 25.04 -11.74
C GLY A 201 2.81 26.07 -10.81
N ILE A 202 4.14 26.17 -10.89
CA ILE A 202 4.95 27.06 -10.03
C ILE A 202 4.70 28.54 -10.30
N SER A 203 4.26 28.90 -11.51
CA SER A 203 3.96 30.29 -11.89
C SER A 203 2.81 30.91 -11.09
N ARG A 204 2.07 30.09 -10.34
CA ARG A 204 0.93 30.47 -9.50
C ARG A 204 1.20 30.24 -8.00
N PHE A 205 2.47 30.11 -7.56
CA PHE A 205 2.88 29.68 -6.21
C PHE A 205 3.98 30.57 -5.56
N PRO A 206 3.66 31.53 -4.68
CA PRO A 206 2.74 32.64 -4.90
C PRO A 206 3.45 33.91 -5.47
N LYS A 207 2.74 34.70 -6.28
CA LYS A 207 2.64 36.15 -6.08
C LYS A 207 1.18 36.53 -6.32
N GLU A 208 0.47 36.86 -5.24
CA GLU A 208 -0.78 37.62 -5.32
C GLU A 208 -0.44 38.99 -5.92
N SER A 209 -1.24 39.42 -6.88
CA SER A 209 -1.35 40.81 -7.32
C SER A 209 -2.80 41.21 -7.19
#